data_AF-A0A955JBT0-F1
#
_entry.id   AF-A0A955JBT0-F1
#
_cell.length_a   1.000
_cell.length_b   1.000
_cell.length_c   1.000
_cell.angle_alpha   90.00
_cell.angle_beta   90.00
_cell.angle_gamma   90.00
#
_symmetry.space_group_name_H-M   'P 1'
#
loop_
_entity.id
_entity.type
_entity.pdbx_description
1 polymer ?
#
loop_
_entity_poly.entity_id
_entity_poly.type
_entity_poly.pdbx_seq_one_letter_code
_entity_poly.pdbx_strand_id
1 'polypeptide(L)'
;MTALKVRIAPGTWVGVSTLAAASRAVREYLDGNNLGFRAWGLESADVRDAANRTIARVSFNGRVWTGQRDWQQRTEIRGAALDVEGGPR
;
A
#
# COMPACT_ATOMS: atom_id res chain seq x y z
N MET A 1 1.81 -14.63 -11.19
CA MET A 1 1.50 -13.85 -9.97
C MET A 1 2.25 -12.53 -10.08
N THR A 2 1.55 -11.40 -10.11
CA THR A 2 2.15 -10.07 -10.26
C THR A 2 2.97 -9.74 -9.00
N ALA A 3 4.27 -9.54 -9.15
CA ALA A 3 5.13 -9.18 -8.03
C ALA A 3 4.80 -7.75 -7.56
N LEU A 4 4.25 -7.61 -6.36
CA LEU A 4 4.02 -6.32 -5.73
C LEU A 4 5.12 -6.04 -4.71
N LYS A 5 5.29 -4.77 -4.37
CA LYS A 5 6.12 -4.37 -3.23
C LYS A 5 5.52 -3.18 -2.51
N VAL A 6 5.67 -3.16 -1.19
CA VAL A 6 5.23 -2.07 -0.34
C VAL A 6 6.42 -1.39 0.33
N ARG A 7 6.39 -0.07 0.39
CA ARG A 7 7.41 0.72 1.08
C ARG A 7 7.12 0.75 2.57
N ILE A 8 7.87 -0.04 3.34
CA ILE A 8 7.73 -0.08 4.80
C ILE A 8 8.62 0.93 5.51
N ALA A 9 9.62 1.55 4.87
CA ALA A 9 10.44 2.64 5.42
C ALA A 9 11.12 3.42 4.27
N PRO A 10 11.74 4.61 4.49
CA PRO A 10 12.55 5.28 3.48
C PRO A 10 13.62 4.33 2.89
N GLY A 11 13.61 4.19 1.56
CA GLY A 11 14.51 3.27 0.85
C GLY A 11 14.21 1.77 1.03
N THR A 12 13.27 1.39 1.90
CA THR A 12 13.02 -0.01 2.24
C THR A 12 11.71 -0.50 1.63
N TRP A 13 11.81 -1.56 0.83
CA TRP A 13 10.67 -2.19 0.13
C TRP A 13 10.57 -3.66 0.50
N VAL A 14 9.34 -4.13 0.73
CA VAL A 14 9.02 -5.54 1.01
C VAL A 14 8.17 -6.10 -0.11
N GLY A 15 8.59 -7.23 -0.66
CA GLY A 15 7.83 -7.97 -1.67
C GLY A 15 6.55 -8.56 -1.07
N VAL A 16 5.42 -8.36 -1.73
CA VAL A 16 4.10 -8.85 -1.30
C VAL A 16 3.33 -9.39 -2.51
N SER A 17 2.38 -10.28 -2.28
CA SER A 17 1.56 -10.88 -3.34
C SER A 17 0.18 -10.24 -3.46
N THR A 18 -0.28 -9.49 -2.45
CA THR A 18 -1.62 -8.87 -2.42
C THR A 18 -1.59 -7.52 -1.68
N LEU A 19 -2.64 -6.71 -1.87
CA LEU A 19 -2.84 -5.48 -1.09
C LEU A 19 -3.09 -5.75 0.39
N ALA A 20 -3.75 -6.86 0.73
CA ALA A 20 -3.93 -7.27 2.12
C ALA A 20 -2.58 -7.59 2.78
N ALA A 21 -1.69 -8.28 2.06
CA ALA A 21 -0.33 -8.53 2.52
C ALA A 21 0.48 -7.22 2.64
N ALA A 22 0.28 -6.26 1.73
CA ALA A 22 0.87 -4.93 1.84
C ALA A 22 0.43 -4.19 3.11
N SER A 23 -0.87 -4.19 3.40
CA SER A 23 -1.43 -3.60 4.62
C SER A 23 -0.85 -4.24 5.88
N ARG A 24 -0.83 -5.58 5.91
CA ARG A 24 -0.26 -6.35 7.01
C ARG A 24 1.22 -6.04 7.23
N ALA A 25 2.03 -6.00 6.17
CA ALA A 25 3.46 -5.72 6.27
C ALA A 25 3.74 -4.32 6.86
N VAL A 26 2.94 -3.31 6.48
CA VAL A 26 3.03 -1.97 7.07
C VAL A 26 2.65 -2.00 8.55
N ARG A 27 1.59 -2.73 8.91
CA ARG A 27 1.14 -2.86 10.30
C ARG A 27 2.18 -3.54 11.19
N GLU A 28 2.67 -4.69 10.76
CA GLU A 28 3.72 -5.45 11.47
C GLU A 28 4.97 -4.60 11.68
N TYR A 29 5.36 -3.82 10.66
CA TYR A 29 6.47 -2.91 10.80
C TYR A 29 6.20 -1.82 11.85
N LEU A 30 5.06 -1.14 11.78
CA LEU A 30 4.72 -0.05 12.72
C LEU A 30 4.67 -0.53 14.16
N ASP A 31 4.04 -1.69 14.39
CA ASP A 31 3.90 -2.29 15.70
C ASP A 31 5.27 -2.76 16.22
N GLY A 32 6.09 -3.40 15.37
CA GLY A 32 7.44 -3.85 15.73
C GLY A 32 8.44 -2.73 16.04
N ASN A 33 8.19 -1.50 15.56
CA ASN A 33 9.05 -0.34 15.78
C ASN A 33 8.42 0.70 16.73
N ASN A 34 7.27 0.40 17.34
CA ASN A 34 6.51 1.29 18.24
C ASN A 34 6.29 2.70 17.66
N LEU A 35 6.03 2.79 16.35
CA LEU A 35 5.88 4.07 15.63
C LEU A 35 4.46 4.65 15.71
N GLY A 36 3.51 3.90 16.26
CA GLY A 36 2.09 4.27 16.28
C GLY A 36 1.57 4.58 14.87
N PHE A 37 0.91 5.73 14.70
CA PHE A 37 0.42 6.20 13.39
C PHE A 37 1.41 7.13 12.66
N ARG A 38 2.66 7.23 13.11
CA ARG A 38 3.65 8.17 12.57
C ARG A 38 4.84 7.40 12.02
N ALA A 39 4.77 7.04 10.74
CA ALA A 39 5.90 6.45 10.04
C ALA A 39 6.61 7.52 9.20
N TRP A 40 7.80 7.92 9.65
CA TRP A 40 8.79 8.75 8.91
C TRP A 40 8.26 10.00 8.20
N GLY A 41 7.33 10.74 8.81
CA GLY A 41 6.81 11.98 8.23
C GLY A 41 6.07 11.81 6.89
N LEU A 42 5.79 10.57 6.49
CA LEU A 42 4.87 10.25 5.41
C LEU A 42 3.48 10.10 6.00
N GLU A 43 2.43 10.26 5.20
CA GLU A 43 1.05 9.96 5.61
C GLU A 43 0.59 8.55 5.17
N SER A 44 1.39 7.89 4.31
CA SER A 44 1.08 6.57 3.75
C SER A 44 2.33 5.88 3.18
N ALA A 45 2.25 4.55 3.01
CA ALA A 45 3.21 3.69 2.35
C ALA A 45 2.76 3.39 0.90
N ASP A 46 3.63 3.63 -0.07
CA ASP A 46 3.35 3.31 -1.48
C ASP A 46 3.43 1.81 -1.74
N VAL A 47 2.48 1.27 -2.51
CA VAL A 47 2.51 -0.07 -3.08
C VAL A 47 2.74 0.02 -4.57
N ARG A 48 3.74 -0.70 -5.07
CA ARG A 48 4.15 -0.69 -6.47
C ARG A 48 4.04 -2.06 -7.11
N ASP A 49 3.77 -2.05 -8.41
CA ASP A 49 3.85 -3.24 -9.26
C ASP A 49 5.30 -3.54 -9.72
N ALA A 50 5.47 -4.60 -10.50
CA ALA A 50 6.75 -4.99 -11.10
C ALA A 50 7.33 -3.93 -12.05
N ALA A 51 6.49 -3.07 -12.62
CA ALA A 51 6.89 -1.94 -13.46
C ALA A 51 7.26 -0.68 -12.64
N ASN A 52 7.37 -0.77 -11.31
CA ASN A 52 7.61 0.33 -10.39
C ASN A 52 6.52 1.42 -10.39
N ARG A 53 5.32 1.13 -10.89
CA ARG A 53 4.19 2.05 -10.86
C ARG A 53 3.49 1.93 -9.52
N THR A 54 3.17 3.05 -8.87
CA THR A 54 2.36 3.04 -7.65
C THR A 54 0.91 2.73 -8.01
N ILE A 55 0.41 1.59 -7.54
CA ILE A 55 -0.95 1.11 -7.80
C ILE A 55 -1.87 1.30 -6.60
N ALA A 56 -1.30 1.38 -5.39
CA ALA A 56 -2.04 1.61 -4.16
C ALA A 56 -1.19 2.33 -3.11
N ARG A 57 -1.85 2.84 -2.07
CA ARG A 57 -1.23 3.40 -0.87
C ARG A 57 -1.86 2.79 0.36
N VAL A 58 -1.04 2.55 1.38
CA VAL A 58 -1.44 2.02 2.68
C VAL A 58 -1.27 3.11 3.73
N SER A 59 -2.35 3.52 4.38
CA SER A 59 -2.27 4.39 5.55
C SER A 59 -1.84 3.61 6.79
N PHE A 60 -1.27 4.30 7.78
CA PHE A 60 -0.75 3.65 9.00
C PHE A 60 -1.83 3.06 9.91
N ASN A 61 -3.11 3.32 9.62
CA ASN A 61 -4.23 2.59 10.22
C ASN A 61 -4.58 1.28 9.48
N GLY A 62 -3.77 0.87 8.50
CA GLY A 62 -3.95 -0.34 7.70
C GLY A 62 -4.91 -0.19 6.51
N ARG A 63 -5.48 1.00 6.29
CA ARG A 63 -6.40 1.22 5.15
C ARG A 63 -5.64 1.29 3.85
N VAL A 64 -6.21 0.67 2.81
CA VAL A 64 -5.65 0.65 1.46
C VAL A 64 -6.50 1.50 0.52
N TRP A 65 -5.84 2.32 -0.27
CA TRP A 65 -6.42 3.22 -1.25
C TRP A 65 -5.83 2.91 -2.63
N THR A 66 -6.63 2.77 -3.68
CA THR A 66 -6.12 2.49 -5.04
C THR A 66 -6.46 3.62 -6.00
N GLY A 67 -5.53 4.03 -6.86
CA GLY A 67 -5.79 5.13 -7.81
C GLY A 67 -5.76 6.54 -7.21
N GLN A 68 -5.47 7.53 -8.06
CA GLN A 68 -5.26 8.92 -7.63
C GLN A 68 -6.49 9.56 -6.96
N ARG A 69 -7.70 9.28 -7.46
CA ARG A 69 -8.94 9.86 -6.94
C ARG A 69 -9.23 9.38 -5.52
N ASP A 70 -9.06 8.09 -5.24
CA ASP A 70 -9.33 7.52 -3.92
C ASP A 70 -8.30 7.98 -2.89
N TRP A 71 -7.07 8.26 -3.31
CA TRP A 71 -6.03 8.84 -2.45
C TRP A 71 -6.41 10.25 -1.99
N GLN A 72 -6.91 11.08 -2.91
CA GLN A 72 -7.33 12.46 -2.61
C GLN A 72 -8.63 12.50 -1.80
N GLN A 73 -9.56 11.60 -2.09
CA GLN A 73 -10.88 11.58 -1.45
C GLN A 73 -10.91 10.73 -0.17
N ARG A 74 -9.86 9.97 0.12
CA ARG A 74 -9.83 8.99 1.20
C ARG A 74 -11.08 8.08 1.12
N THR A 75 -11.29 7.44 -0.04
CA THR A 75 -12.32 6.39 -0.26
C THR A 75 -11.73 4.97 -0.14
N GLU A 76 -12.09 4.24 0.93
CA GLU A 76 -11.40 3.00 1.33
C GLU A 76 -11.87 1.85 0.45
N ILE A 77 -10.95 1.07 -0.11
CA ILE A 77 -11.34 -0.12 -0.88
C ILE A 77 -11.29 -1.35 0.03
N ARG A 78 -12.46 -1.91 0.30
CA ARG A 78 -12.59 -3.18 1.01
C ARG A 78 -12.43 -4.34 0.03
N GLY A 79 -11.40 -5.16 0.24
CA GLY A 79 -11.31 -6.51 -0.34
C GLY A 79 -10.93 -6.62 -1.82
N ALA A 80 -10.42 -5.58 -2.48
CA ALA A 80 -10.01 -5.70 -3.87
C ALA A 80 -8.71 -6.52 -4.01
N ALA A 81 -8.84 -7.74 -4.52
CA ALA A 81 -7.81 -8.25 -5.42
C ALA A 81 -7.69 -7.23 -6.55
N LEU A 82 -6.52 -6.61 -6.72
CA LEU A 82 -6.29 -5.79 -7.90
C LEU A 82 -6.31 -6.74 -9.10
N ASP A 83 -7.42 -6.77 -9.84
CA ASP A 83 -7.41 -7.28 -11.20
C ASP A 83 -6.53 -6.32 -12.02
N VAL A 84 -5.26 -6.70 -12.16
CA VAL A 84 -4.27 -5.93 -12.92
C VAL A 84 -4.37 -6.28 -14.40
N GLU A 85 -5.57 -6.21 -14.99
CA GLU A 85 -5.77 -6.21 -16.44
C GLU A 85 -6.79 -5.12 -16.78
N GLY A 86 -6.48 -4.31 -17.78
CA GLY A 86 -7.04 -2.96 -17.94
C GLY A 86 -8.56 -2.85 -18.14
N GLY A 87 -9.11 -1.68 -17.80
CA GLY A 87 -10.36 -1.12 -18.34
C GLY A 87 -11.34 -0.54 -17.30
N PRO A 88 -12.31 0.34 -17.67
CA PRO A 88 -12.68 0.77 -19.02
C PRO A 88 -12.44 2.27 -19.31
N ARG A 89 -12.68 2.64 -20.57
CA ARG A 89 -12.81 4.02 -21.06
C ARG A 89 -14.01 4.74 -20.43
#